data_AF-A0A5C5RGH4-F1
#
_entry.id   AF-A0A5C5RGH4-F1
#
_cell.length_a   1.000
_cell.length_b   1.000
_cell.length_c   1.000
_cell.angle_alpha   90.00
_cell.angle_beta   90.00
_cell.angle_gamma   90.00
#
_symmetry.space_group_name_H-M   'P 1'
#
loop_
_entity.id
_entity.type
_entity.pdbx_description
1 polymer ?
#
loop_
_entity_poly.entity_id
_entity_poly.type
_entity_poly.pdbx_seq_one_letter_code
_entity_poly.pdbx_strand_id
1 'polypeptide(L)'
;DLPGFFYRPLDKDSACLLIGTMGESATELEAKIAKIESVLAGYDVVEATGFQTDPKITTQYWNTRKGLFPIVAKGRKSGAAIIPEDVVFPMEHLVEGVEALTALFEKHNFPEATIMGHALEGNLHFMLAPTMTSKKKIKQFDAFMDELAEVVAVKYNGSLKGEHGTGRNIAPFVEAEWGEEIYQVMRDIKALFDPDKIFNPDVIITDNKKLHITSLKQIPVADKL
;
A
#
# COMPACT_ATOMS: atom_id res chain seq x y z
N ASP A 1 26.54 -8.14 -1.05
CA ASP A 1 25.76 -7.71 0.13
C ASP A 1 24.89 -6.51 -0.21
N LEU A 2 23.89 -6.19 0.61
CA LEU A 2 23.08 -4.99 0.40
C LEU A 2 23.88 -3.74 0.80
N PRO A 3 23.47 -2.54 0.33
CA PRO A 3 24.08 -1.29 0.77
C PRO A 3 24.10 -1.15 2.30
N GLY A 4 25.18 -0.57 2.84
CA GLY A 4 25.44 -0.52 4.29
C GLY A 4 24.33 0.15 5.11
N PHE A 5 23.59 1.09 4.51
CA PHE A 5 22.50 1.80 5.17
C PHE A 5 21.31 0.90 5.55
N PHE A 6 21.17 -0.29 4.95
CA PHE A 6 20.15 -1.27 5.37
C PHE A 6 20.46 -1.93 6.73
N TYR A 7 21.66 -1.76 7.27
CA TYR A 7 22.13 -2.42 8.49
C TYR A 7 22.33 -1.46 9.66
N ARG A 8 21.91 -0.20 9.53
CA ARG A 8 22.01 0.83 10.59
C ARG A 8 20.68 1.55 10.77
N PRO A 9 20.41 2.13 11.95
CA PRO A 9 19.24 2.99 12.12
C PRO A 9 19.33 4.23 11.20
N LEU A 10 18.17 4.64 10.69
CA LEU A 10 17.94 5.88 9.97
C LEU A 10 16.95 6.74 10.77
N ASP A 11 16.86 8.02 10.43
CA ASP A 11 15.88 8.90 11.06
C ASP A 11 14.46 8.49 10.68
N LYS A 12 13.52 8.70 11.60
CA LYS A 12 12.13 8.24 11.48
C LYS A 12 11.34 8.87 10.32
N ASP A 13 11.83 9.98 9.79
CA ASP A 13 11.31 10.73 8.64
C ASP A 13 12.07 10.40 7.34
N SER A 14 12.98 9.43 7.35
CA SER A 14 13.70 8.98 6.16
C SER A 14 12.83 8.12 5.24
N ALA A 15 12.96 8.33 3.93
CA ALA A 15 12.43 7.46 2.90
C ALA A 15 13.56 6.88 2.04
N CYS A 16 13.36 5.66 1.54
CA CYS A 16 14.30 5.01 0.61
C CYS A 16 13.68 4.94 -0.78
N LEU A 17 14.38 5.48 -1.79
CA LEU A 17 13.96 5.42 -3.18
C LEU A 17 14.84 4.43 -3.97
N LEU A 18 14.20 3.53 -4.72
CA LEU A 18 14.85 2.75 -5.77
C LEU A 18 14.50 3.37 -7.11
N ILE A 19 15.46 4.05 -7.74
CA ILE A 19 15.26 4.76 -9.00
C ILE A 19 15.86 3.95 -10.14
N GLY A 20 15.07 3.69 -11.18
CA GLY A 20 15.50 2.98 -12.39
C GLY A 20 15.25 3.82 -13.63
N THR A 21 16.12 3.70 -14.63
CA THR A 21 15.94 4.30 -15.96
C THR A 21 16.53 3.39 -17.04
N MET A 22 16.12 3.61 -18.29
CA MET A 22 16.52 2.82 -19.45
C MET A 22 16.74 3.72 -20.68
N GLY A 23 17.65 3.32 -21.56
CA GLY A 23 17.92 3.97 -22.84
C GLY A 23 18.13 2.93 -23.94
N GLU A 24 17.88 3.31 -25.19
CA GLU A 24 18.10 2.45 -26.37
C GLU A 24 19.59 2.31 -26.72
N SER A 25 20.44 3.16 -26.13
CA SER A 25 21.90 3.10 -26.23
C SER A 25 22.57 3.45 -24.89
N ALA A 26 23.85 3.07 -24.75
CA ALA A 26 24.65 3.45 -23.58
C ALA A 26 24.71 4.98 -23.39
N THR A 27 24.91 5.73 -24.49
CA THR A 27 24.95 7.19 -24.47
C THR A 27 23.64 7.80 -23.98
N GLU A 28 22.49 7.27 -24.43
CA GLU A 28 21.19 7.76 -23.99
C GLU A 28 20.95 7.43 -22.51
N LEU A 29 21.32 6.23 -22.07
CA LEU A 29 21.23 5.82 -20.67
C LEU A 29 22.06 6.74 -19.77
N GLU A 30 23.32 7.00 -20.13
CA GLU A 30 24.21 7.90 -19.41
C GLU A 30 23.65 9.33 -19.34
N ALA A 31 23.10 9.85 -20.44
CA ALA A 31 22.45 11.16 -20.46
C ALA A 31 21.23 11.22 -19.52
N LYS A 32 20.42 10.17 -19.47
CA LYS A 32 19.27 10.06 -18.55
C LYS A 32 19.73 9.97 -17.09
N ILE A 33 20.76 9.18 -16.80
CA ILE A 33 21.36 9.09 -15.45
C ILE A 33 21.87 10.46 -15.01
N ALA A 34 22.67 11.14 -15.83
CA ALA A 34 23.22 12.46 -15.51
C ALA A 34 22.11 13.49 -15.25
N LYS A 35 21.02 13.44 -16.00
CA LYS A 35 19.85 14.30 -15.77
C LYS A 35 19.21 14.03 -14.41
N ILE A 36 19.04 12.77 -14.03
CA ILE A 36 18.45 12.40 -12.73
C ILE A 36 19.39 12.82 -11.59
N GLU A 37 20.68 12.54 -11.70
CA GLU A 37 21.68 12.93 -10.69
C GLU A 37 21.74 14.45 -10.51
N SER A 38 21.61 15.21 -11.60
CA SER A 38 21.52 16.68 -11.52
C SER A 38 20.30 17.17 -10.75
N VAL A 39 19.17 16.45 -10.80
CA VAL A 39 17.98 16.77 -10.01
C VAL A 39 18.22 16.38 -8.54
N LEU A 40 18.77 15.20 -8.30
CA LEU A 40 19.05 14.69 -6.95
C LEU A 40 20.07 15.56 -6.20
N ALA A 41 21.01 16.20 -6.90
CA ALA A 41 21.97 17.12 -6.31
C ALA A 41 21.34 18.35 -5.63
N GLY A 42 20.05 18.64 -5.90
CA GLY A 42 19.30 19.68 -5.20
C GLY A 42 18.71 19.26 -3.85
N TYR A 43 18.90 18.02 -3.41
CA TYR A 43 18.31 17.47 -2.19
C TYR A 43 19.38 16.98 -1.22
N ASP A 44 19.07 17.02 0.07
CA ASP A 44 19.92 16.50 1.15
C ASP A 44 19.83 14.97 1.21
N VAL A 45 20.62 14.30 0.37
CA VAL A 45 20.68 12.83 0.31
C VAL A 45 21.53 12.29 1.46
N VAL A 46 20.93 11.52 2.36
CA VAL A 46 21.63 10.92 3.52
C VAL A 46 22.65 9.86 3.07
N GLU A 47 22.25 8.98 2.15
CA GLU A 47 23.08 7.90 1.61
C GLU A 47 22.60 7.56 0.19
N ALA A 48 23.53 7.21 -0.70
CA ALA A 48 23.21 6.75 -2.05
C ALA A 48 24.23 5.72 -2.55
N THR A 49 23.76 4.74 -3.31
CA THR A 49 24.61 3.78 -4.03
C THR A 49 25.06 4.26 -5.41
N GLY A 50 24.46 5.36 -5.89
CA GLY A 50 24.49 5.77 -7.30
C GLY A 50 23.74 4.80 -8.21
N PHE A 51 23.67 5.16 -9.50
CA PHE A 51 23.16 4.28 -10.54
C PHE A 51 24.13 3.12 -10.82
N GLN A 52 23.57 1.94 -11.10
CA GLN A 52 24.32 0.71 -11.35
C GLN A 52 23.89 0.11 -12.68
N THR A 53 24.85 -0.34 -13.49
CA THR A 53 24.60 -1.02 -14.77
C THR A 53 24.95 -2.50 -14.72
N ASP A 54 25.64 -2.98 -13.69
CA ASP A 54 25.89 -4.42 -13.49
C ASP A 54 24.55 -5.15 -13.25
N PRO A 55 24.16 -6.10 -14.12
CA PRO A 55 22.92 -6.86 -13.99
C PRO A 55 22.80 -7.58 -12.64
N LYS A 56 23.91 -8.03 -12.03
CA LYS A 56 23.90 -8.69 -10.73
C LYS A 56 23.47 -7.72 -9.62
N ILE A 57 24.00 -6.51 -9.64
CA ILE A 57 23.70 -5.48 -8.64
C ILE A 57 22.26 -4.97 -8.80
N THR A 58 21.85 -4.65 -10.04
CA THR A 58 20.48 -4.18 -10.30
C THR A 58 19.44 -5.25 -9.96
N THR A 59 19.70 -6.52 -10.29
CA THR A 59 18.85 -7.64 -9.90
C THR A 59 18.76 -7.76 -8.37
N GLN A 60 19.87 -7.58 -7.65
CA GLN A 60 19.85 -7.60 -6.19
C GLN A 60 18.98 -6.47 -5.60
N TYR A 61 19.06 -5.25 -6.14
CA TYR A 61 18.22 -4.14 -5.68
C TYR A 61 16.73 -4.41 -5.94
N TRP A 62 16.39 -4.91 -7.13
CA TRP A 62 15.02 -5.30 -7.45
C TRP A 62 14.50 -6.45 -6.59
N ASN A 63 15.34 -7.46 -6.33
CA ASN A 63 14.98 -8.56 -5.44
C ASN A 63 14.75 -8.07 -4.01
N THR A 64 15.50 -7.06 -3.56
CA THR A 64 15.29 -6.43 -2.25
C THR A 64 13.92 -5.74 -2.19
N ARG A 65 13.59 -4.91 -3.19
CA ARG A 65 12.27 -4.24 -3.28
C ARG A 65 11.12 -5.24 -3.37
N LYS A 66 11.27 -6.34 -4.12
CA LYS A 66 10.28 -7.43 -4.22
C LYS A 66 10.17 -8.23 -2.91
N GLY A 67 11.27 -8.34 -2.18
CA GLY A 67 11.37 -9.06 -0.91
C GLY A 67 10.77 -8.32 0.29
N LEU A 68 10.40 -7.03 0.17
CA LEU A 68 9.87 -6.25 1.30
C LEU A 68 8.60 -6.87 1.89
N PHE A 69 7.64 -7.27 1.05
CA PHE A 69 6.40 -7.91 1.51
C PHE A 69 6.67 -9.16 2.36
N PRO A 70 7.39 -10.19 1.90
CA PRO A 70 7.65 -11.37 2.72
C PRO A 70 8.50 -11.08 3.97
N ILE A 71 9.38 -10.08 3.93
CA ILE A 71 10.17 -9.65 5.11
C ILE A 71 9.24 -9.10 6.19
N VAL A 72 8.39 -8.13 5.85
CA VAL A 72 7.43 -7.55 6.81
C VAL A 72 6.43 -8.60 7.26
N ALA A 73 5.91 -9.40 6.33
CA ALA A 73 4.99 -10.48 6.65
C ALA A 73 5.60 -11.50 7.64
N LYS A 74 6.90 -11.81 7.52
CA LYS A 74 7.61 -12.71 8.46
C LYS A 74 7.78 -12.09 9.85
N GLY A 75 7.93 -10.76 9.94
CA GLY A 75 8.09 -10.03 11.20
C GLY A 75 6.84 -9.93 12.07
N ARG A 76 5.67 -10.35 11.55
CA ARG A 76 4.40 -10.26 12.27
C ARG A 76 4.36 -11.14 13.52
N LYS A 77 3.56 -10.70 14.49
CA LYS A 77 3.28 -11.50 15.70
C LYS A 77 2.52 -12.77 15.33
N SER A 78 2.74 -13.85 16.07
CA SER A 78 1.95 -15.07 15.92
C SER A 78 0.45 -14.78 16.11
N GLY A 79 -0.38 -15.32 15.22
CA GLY A 79 -1.83 -15.05 15.20
C GLY A 79 -2.24 -13.69 14.60
N ALA A 80 -1.29 -12.88 14.11
CA ALA A 80 -1.60 -11.67 13.35
C ALA A 80 -1.92 -12.01 11.89
N ALA A 81 -2.96 -11.35 11.36
CA ALA A 81 -3.20 -11.28 9.92
C ALA A 81 -2.19 -10.34 9.26
N ILE A 82 -1.90 -10.55 7.98
CA ILE A 82 -1.29 -9.53 7.13
C ILE A 82 -2.40 -8.99 6.26
N ILE A 83 -2.63 -7.69 6.35
CA ILE A 83 -3.58 -6.97 5.51
C ILE A 83 -2.74 -6.06 4.60
N PRO A 84 -2.46 -6.48 3.36
CA PRO A 84 -1.82 -5.65 2.36
C PRO A 84 -2.89 -4.87 1.61
N GLU A 85 -2.96 -3.57 1.85
CA GLU A 85 -3.81 -2.68 1.08
C GLU A 85 -2.95 -1.70 0.30
N ASP A 86 -3.55 -1.10 -0.70
CA ASP A 86 -2.93 -0.01 -1.44
C ASP A 86 -3.91 1.12 -1.69
N VAL A 87 -3.38 2.33 -1.75
CA VAL A 87 -4.14 3.55 -2.03
C VAL A 87 -3.39 4.33 -3.10
N VAL A 88 -4.11 5.20 -3.79
CA VAL A 88 -3.54 6.10 -4.78
C VAL A 88 -3.90 7.52 -4.39
N PHE A 89 -2.90 8.38 -4.23
CA PHE A 89 -3.10 9.81 -4.07
C PHE A 89 -2.81 10.52 -5.41
N PRO A 90 -3.54 11.60 -5.73
CA PRO A 90 -3.08 12.54 -6.76
C PRO A 90 -1.64 12.96 -6.47
N MET A 91 -0.81 13.07 -7.51
CA MET A 91 0.63 13.27 -7.37
C MET A 91 0.96 14.57 -6.61
N GLU A 92 0.14 15.61 -6.79
CA GLU A 92 0.20 16.89 -6.10
C GLU A 92 -0.06 16.80 -4.59
N HIS A 93 -0.60 15.68 -4.10
CA HIS A 93 -0.94 15.42 -2.71
C HIS A 93 -0.17 14.24 -2.12
N LEU A 94 0.85 13.72 -2.83
CA LEU A 94 1.56 12.51 -2.39
C LEU A 94 2.19 12.69 -1.00
N VAL A 95 2.82 13.84 -0.74
CA VAL A 95 3.50 14.11 0.53
C VAL A 95 2.48 14.15 1.67
N GLU A 96 1.42 14.95 1.51
CA GLU A 96 0.35 15.08 2.49
C GLU A 96 -0.42 13.76 2.68
N GLY A 97 -0.49 12.93 1.66
CA GLY A 97 -1.04 11.58 1.70
C GLY A 97 -0.19 10.62 2.54
N VAL A 98 1.13 10.60 2.33
CA VAL A 98 2.07 9.80 3.15
C VAL A 98 2.00 10.23 4.62
N GLU A 99 2.01 11.53 4.88
CA GLU A 99 1.87 12.08 6.25
C GLU A 99 0.54 11.69 6.89
N ALA A 100 -0.56 11.81 6.15
CA ALA A 100 -1.89 11.45 6.64
C ALA A 100 -2.00 9.95 6.94
N LEU A 101 -1.48 9.07 6.08
CA LEU A 101 -1.42 7.63 6.33
C LEU A 101 -0.60 7.31 7.59
N THR A 102 0.55 7.94 7.73
CA THR A 102 1.43 7.75 8.89
C THR A 102 0.72 8.17 10.18
N ALA A 103 0.06 9.33 10.17
CA ALA A 103 -0.73 9.81 11.29
C ALA A 103 -1.92 8.88 11.62
N LEU A 104 -2.56 8.26 10.61
CA LEU A 104 -3.60 7.27 10.84
C LEU A 104 -3.05 6.02 11.54
N PHE A 105 -1.87 5.52 11.15
CA PHE A 105 -1.25 4.38 11.83
C PHE A 105 -0.92 4.69 13.28
N GLU A 106 -0.41 5.89 13.57
CA GLU A 106 -0.13 6.33 14.93
C GLU A 106 -1.42 6.47 15.76
N LYS A 107 -2.42 7.19 15.23
CA LYS A 107 -3.71 7.43 15.87
C LYS A 107 -4.40 6.12 16.22
N HIS A 108 -4.42 5.18 15.29
CA HIS A 108 -5.03 3.87 15.46
C HIS A 108 -4.04 2.82 15.97
N ASN A 109 -2.88 3.20 16.49
CA ASN A 109 -1.91 2.31 17.16
C ASN A 109 -1.59 1.01 16.38
N PHE A 110 -1.11 1.21 15.15
CA PHE A 110 -0.49 0.20 14.27
C PHE A 110 1.02 0.49 14.11
N PRO A 111 1.83 0.32 15.17
CA PRO A 111 3.26 0.63 15.12
C PRO A 111 4.05 -0.29 14.17
N GLU A 112 3.47 -1.41 13.77
CA GLU A 112 4.04 -2.32 12.78
C GLU A 112 3.74 -1.93 11.32
N ALA A 113 2.94 -0.88 11.10
CA ALA A 113 2.56 -0.47 9.76
C ALA A 113 3.79 -0.01 8.97
N THR A 114 3.81 -0.39 7.70
CA THR A 114 4.90 0.00 6.78
C THR A 114 4.30 0.53 5.48
N ILE A 115 4.89 1.59 4.93
CA ILE A 115 4.57 2.11 3.59
C ILE A 115 5.68 1.72 2.62
N MET A 116 5.29 1.24 1.44
CA MET A 116 6.16 1.02 0.28
C MET A 116 5.33 1.21 -0.98
N GLY A 117 5.92 1.47 -2.14
CA GLY A 117 5.08 1.52 -3.33
C GLY A 117 5.73 1.99 -4.60
N HIS A 118 4.85 2.52 -5.45
CA HIS A 118 5.06 3.05 -6.78
C HIS A 118 4.85 4.56 -6.66
N ALA A 119 5.85 5.24 -6.10
CA ALA A 119 5.74 6.64 -5.70
C ALA A 119 5.48 7.57 -6.89
N LEU A 120 6.00 7.24 -8.08
CA LEU A 120 5.79 8.03 -9.29
C LEU A 120 4.32 8.00 -9.76
N GLU A 121 3.62 6.92 -9.44
CA GLU A 121 2.23 6.68 -9.77
C GLU A 121 1.27 7.12 -8.64
N GLY A 122 1.80 7.73 -7.57
CA GLY A 122 1.04 8.07 -6.37
C GLY A 122 0.50 6.86 -5.60
N ASN A 123 0.91 5.64 -5.97
CA ASN A 123 0.38 4.39 -5.44
C ASN A 123 1.22 3.89 -4.26
N LEU A 124 0.61 3.93 -3.08
CA LEU A 124 1.21 3.56 -1.81
C LEU A 124 0.57 2.28 -1.30
N HIS A 125 1.40 1.27 -1.08
CA HIS A 125 1.03 0.03 -0.44
C HIS A 125 1.37 0.18 1.03
N PHE A 126 0.41 -0.16 1.88
CA PHE A 126 0.68 -0.30 3.29
C PHE A 126 0.31 -1.69 3.77
N MET A 127 1.03 -2.14 4.77
CA MET A 127 0.78 -3.42 5.41
C MET A 127 0.43 -3.18 6.86
N LEU A 128 -0.68 -3.76 7.30
CA LEU A 128 -1.03 -3.86 8.71
C LEU A 128 -0.85 -5.31 9.16
N ALA A 129 -0.43 -5.50 10.41
CA ALA A 129 -0.39 -6.83 11.02
C ALA A 129 -1.24 -6.97 12.30
N PRO A 130 -2.56 -6.71 12.24
CA PRO A 130 -3.41 -6.75 13.41
C PRO A 130 -3.67 -8.17 13.90
N THR A 131 -3.73 -8.33 15.22
CA THR A 131 -4.31 -9.52 15.87
C THR A 131 -5.82 -9.34 16.02
N MET A 132 -6.61 -10.02 15.19
CA MET A 132 -8.09 -9.92 15.19
C MET A 132 -8.76 -10.82 16.24
N THR A 133 -8.21 -10.81 17.46
CA THR A 133 -8.57 -11.76 18.53
C THR A 133 -9.57 -11.22 19.55
N SER A 134 -9.91 -9.92 19.48
CA SER A 134 -10.86 -9.31 20.42
C SER A 134 -11.76 -8.28 19.74
N LYS A 135 -12.95 -8.07 20.31
CA LYS A 135 -13.89 -7.02 19.86
C LYS A 135 -13.24 -5.62 19.85
N LYS A 136 -12.33 -5.34 20.79
CA LYS A 136 -11.60 -4.06 20.83
C LYS A 136 -10.69 -3.89 19.62
N LYS A 137 -9.94 -4.94 19.25
CA LYS A 137 -9.06 -4.93 18.07
C LYS A 137 -9.84 -4.82 16.76
N ILE A 138 -10.98 -5.51 16.67
CA ILE A 138 -11.86 -5.41 15.50
C ILE A 138 -12.42 -3.99 15.37
N LYS A 139 -12.88 -3.37 16.47
CA LYS A 139 -13.33 -1.97 16.46
C LYS A 139 -12.23 -0.96 16.13
N GLN A 140 -11.00 -1.22 16.58
CA GLN A 140 -9.82 -0.40 16.23
C GLN A 140 -9.57 -0.43 14.72
N PHE A 141 -9.63 -1.62 14.11
CA PHE A 141 -9.49 -1.77 12.66
C PHE A 141 -10.68 -1.17 11.89
N ASP A 142 -11.90 -1.35 12.39
CA ASP A 142 -13.11 -0.73 11.81
C ASP A 142 -12.97 0.79 11.71
N ALA A 143 -12.61 1.44 12.82
CA ALA A 143 -12.40 2.89 12.87
C ALA A 143 -11.26 3.36 11.97
N PHE A 144 -10.18 2.58 11.86
CA PHE A 144 -9.10 2.86 10.93
C PHE A 144 -9.57 2.84 9.47
N MET A 145 -10.32 1.82 9.06
CA MET A 145 -10.82 1.71 7.69
C MET A 145 -11.82 2.82 7.34
N ASP A 146 -12.72 3.17 8.28
CA ASP A 146 -13.66 4.28 8.12
C ASP A 146 -12.90 5.61 7.89
N GLU A 147 -11.86 5.90 8.69
CA GLU A 147 -11.05 7.11 8.54
C GLU A 147 -10.11 7.09 7.33
N LEU A 148 -9.58 5.93 6.96
CA LEU A 148 -8.80 5.75 5.74
C LEU A 148 -9.65 6.11 4.52
N ALA A 149 -10.89 5.61 4.45
CA ALA A 149 -11.83 5.93 3.39
C ALA A 149 -12.10 7.43 3.28
N GLU A 150 -12.38 8.08 4.41
CA GLU A 150 -12.60 9.53 4.46
C GLU A 150 -11.36 10.32 4.01
N VAL A 151 -10.17 9.97 4.50
CA VAL A 151 -8.94 10.67 4.16
C VAL A 151 -8.61 10.50 2.68
N VAL A 152 -8.60 9.27 2.18
CA VAL A 152 -8.14 8.99 0.82
C VAL A 152 -9.19 9.41 -0.20
N ALA A 153 -10.41 8.85 -0.11
CA ALA A 153 -11.43 9.03 -1.14
C ALA A 153 -12.12 10.39 -1.08
N VAL A 154 -12.39 10.91 0.12
CA VAL A 154 -13.18 12.15 0.27
C VAL A 154 -12.26 13.38 0.34
N LYS A 155 -11.31 13.40 1.27
CA LYS A 155 -10.46 14.58 1.49
C LYS A 155 -9.48 14.82 0.34
N TYR A 156 -8.80 13.78 -0.13
CA TYR A 156 -7.76 13.91 -1.16
C TYR A 156 -8.23 13.47 -2.55
N ASN A 157 -9.48 13.03 -2.71
CA ASN A 157 -10.02 12.53 -3.98
C ASN A 157 -9.11 11.47 -4.63
N GLY A 158 -8.54 10.61 -3.78
CA GLY A 158 -7.70 9.48 -4.16
C GLY A 158 -8.49 8.18 -4.31
N SER A 159 -7.79 7.10 -4.67
CA SER A 159 -8.37 5.77 -4.82
C SER A 159 -8.03 4.88 -3.62
N LEU A 160 -8.99 4.08 -3.15
CA LEU A 160 -8.80 3.09 -2.08
C LEU A 160 -8.21 1.76 -2.57
N LYS A 161 -7.76 1.75 -3.83
CA LYS A 161 -7.14 0.63 -4.52
C LYS A 161 -6.36 1.14 -5.73
N GLY A 162 -5.15 0.66 -5.93
CA GLY A 162 -4.36 0.91 -7.15
C GLY A 162 -4.29 -0.34 -8.01
N GLU A 163 -3.71 -1.41 -7.46
CA GLU A 163 -3.48 -2.68 -8.14
C GLU A 163 -4.12 -3.89 -7.44
N HIS A 164 -4.39 -3.84 -6.13
CA HIS A 164 -4.92 -5.01 -5.40
C HIS A 164 -6.42 -5.26 -5.64
N GLY A 165 -7.13 -4.27 -6.17
CA GLY A 165 -8.58 -4.31 -6.39
C GLY A 165 -9.38 -4.09 -5.09
N THR A 166 -10.70 -4.26 -5.17
CA THR A 166 -11.59 -3.94 -4.04
C THR A 166 -11.56 -5.00 -2.93
N GLY A 167 -11.84 -6.26 -3.28
CA GLY A 167 -11.98 -7.31 -2.28
C GLY A 167 -13.05 -7.03 -1.21
N ARG A 168 -13.15 -7.91 -0.23
CA ARG A 168 -14.12 -7.74 0.87
C ARG A 168 -13.74 -6.64 1.86
N ASN A 169 -12.46 -6.23 1.86
CA ASN A 169 -11.95 -5.23 2.79
C ASN A 169 -12.29 -3.80 2.35
N ILE A 170 -12.24 -3.52 1.04
CA ILE A 170 -12.56 -2.18 0.50
C ILE A 170 -14.02 -2.07 0.03
N ALA A 171 -14.71 -3.18 -0.28
CA ALA A 171 -16.08 -3.17 -0.82
C ALA A 171 -17.08 -2.27 -0.05
N PRO A 172 -17.09 -2.21 1.29
CA PRO A 172 -17.96 -1.29 2.04
C PRO A 172 -17.77 0.20 1.71
N PHE A 173 -16.59 0.57 1.23
CA PHE A 173 -16.12 1.95 1.06
C PHE A 173 -16.11 2.41 -0.41
N VAL A 174 -16.36 1.52 -1.36
CA VAL A 174 -16.28 1.83 -2.81
C VAL A 174 -17.21 2.98 -3.21
N GLU A 175 -18.39 3.07 -2.58
CA GLU A 175 -19.34 4.15 -2.84
C GLU A 175 -18.77 5.52 -2.49
N ALA A 176 -17.92 5.62 -1.45
CA ALA A 176 -17.26 6.89 -1.09
C ALA A 176 -16.24 7.33 -2.16
N GLU A 177 -15.60 6.37 -2.84
CA GLU A 177 -14.64 6.63 -3.92
C GLU A 177 -15.35 6.95 -5.25
N TRP A 178 -16.40 6.23 -5.60
CA TRP A 178 -17.07 6.39 -6.89
C TRP A 178 -18.18 7.44 -6.89
N GLY A 179 -18.70 7.78 -5.72
CA GLY A 179 -19.94 8.53 -5.58
C GLY A 179 -21.18 7.67 -5.85
N GLU A 180 -22.32 8.16 -5.37
CA GLU A 180 -23.61 7.45 -5.41
C GLU A 180 -24.04 7.10 -6.84
N GLU A 181 -23.92 8.06 -7.78
CA GLU A 181 -24.39 7.88 -9.16
C GLU A 181 -23.64 6.75 -9.89
N ILE A 182 -22.30 6.79 -9.88
CA ILE A 182 -21.49 5.76 -10.53
C ILE A 182 -21.61 4.43 -9.79
N TYR A 183 -21.67 4.44 -8.46
CA TYR A 183 -21.90 3.23 -7.69
C TYR A 183 -23.23 2.56 -8.09
N GLN A 184 -24.30 3.33 -8.26
CA GLN A 184 -25.59 2.79 -8.69
C GLN A 184 -25.54 2.20 -10.11
N VAL A 185 -24.87 2.85 -11.05
CA VAL A 185 -24.65 2.29 -12.40
C VAL A 185 -23.94 0.93 -12.32
N MET A 186 -22.92 0.81 -11.47
CA MET A 186 -22.19 -0.46 -11.31
C MET A 186 -23.05 -1.55 -10.65
N ARG A 187 -23.97 -1.17 -9.74
CA ARG A 187 -24.98 -2.08 -9.18
C ARG A 187 -25.95 -2.58 -10.23
N ASP A 188 -26.43 -1.69 -11.10
CA ASP A 188 -27.36 -2.05 -12.18
C ASP A 188 -26.68 -3.02 -13.17
N ILE A 189 -25.45 -2.74 -13.56
CA ILE A 189 -24.64 -3.66 -14.38
C ILE A 189 -24.51 -5.02 -13.70
N LYS A 190 -24.17 -5.06 -12.40
CA LYS A 190 -24.05 -6.31 -11.65
C LYS A 190 -25.37 -7.09 -11.64
N ALA A 191 -26.50 -6.43 -11.45
CA ALA A 191 -27.82 -7.06 -11.42
C ALA A 191 -28.24 -7.60 -12.80
N LEU A 192 -27.86 -6.93 -13.89
CA LEU A 192 -28.14 -7.38 -15.26
C LEU A 192 -27.41 -8.69 -15.58
N PHE A 193 -26.16 -8.84 -15.15
CA PHE A 193 -25.35 -10.02 -15.46
C PHE A 193 -25.43 -11.13 -14.40
N ASP A 194 -25.84 -10.82 -13.16
CA ASP A 194 -25.90 -11.76 -12.05
C ASP A 194 -27.14 -11.50 -11.16
N PRO A 195 -28.35 -11.71 -11.70
CA PRO A 195 -29.60 -11.44 -10.97
C PRO A 195 -29.76 -12.29 -9.71
N ASP A 196 -29.19 -13.50 -9.71
CA ASP A 196 -29.22 -14.43 -8.57
C ASP A 196 -28.07 -14.21 -7.56
N LYS A 197 -27.19 -13.22 -7.83
CA LYS A 197 -26.04 -12.84 -6.98
C LYS A 197 -25.05 -14.00 -6.68
N ILE A 198 -24.85 -14.92 -7.63
CA ILE A 198 -23.98 -16.11 -7.45
C ILE A 198 -22.52 -15.85 -7.80
N PHE A 199 -22.21 -14.84 -8.62
CA PHE A 199 -20.85 -14.54 -9.06
C PHE A 199 -20.11 -13.68 -8.03
N ASN A 200 -19.36 -14.37 -7.16
CA ASN A 200 -18.44 -13.78 -6.20
C ASN A 200 -19.08 -12.70 -5.31
N PRO A 201 -20.09 -13.07 -4.50
CA PRO A 201 -20.86 -12.13 -3.70
C PRO A 201 -19.98 -11.34 -2.72
N ASP A 202 -20.34 -10.06 -2.56
CA ASP A 202 -19.74 -9.11 -1.62
C ASP A 202 -18.27 -8.73 -1.88
N VAL A 203 -17.68 -9.07 -3.04
CA VAL A 203 -16.25 -8.79 -3.29
C VAL A 203 -15.98 -7.41 -3.87
N ILE A 204 -16.94 -6.79 -4.56
CA ILE A 204 -16.77 -5.43 -5.13
C ILE A 204 -17.93 -4.55 -4.69
N ILE A 205 -19.13 -5.05 -4.90
CA ILE A 205 -20.39 -4.42 -4.52
C ILE A 205 -20.96 -5.23 -3.37
N THR A 206 -21.34 -4.55 -2.30
CA THR A 206 -21.93 -5.18 -1.13
C THR A 206 -22.97 -4.25 -0.49
N ASP A 207 -24.02 -4.86 0.06
CA ASP A 207 -24.97 -4.17 0.93
C ASP A 207 -24.51 -4.21 2.41
N ASN A 208 -23.47 -4.99 2.73
CA ASN A 208 -22.91 -5.11 4.07
C ASN A 208 -21.83 -4.05 4.32
N LYS A 209 -22.23 -2.94 4.95
CA LYS A 209 -21.33 -1.82 5.31
C LYS A 209 -20.27 -2.17 6.37
N LYS A 210 -20.28 -3.38 6.92
CA LYS A 210 -19.29 -3.88 7.89
C LYS A 210 -18.60 -5.15 7.40
N LEU A 211 -18.61 -5.40 6.09
CA LEU A 211 -18.03 -6.61 5.51
C LEU A 211 -16.55 -6.81 5.86
N HIS A 212 -15.76 -5.73 5.89
CA HIS A 212 -14.34 -5.73 6.24
C HIS A 212 -14.05 -6.31 7.62
N ILE A 213 -15.01 -6.22 8.56
CA ILE A 213 -14.89 -6.82 9.90
C ILE A 213 -15.69 -8.11 10.08
N THR A 214 -16.71 -8.37 9.26
CA THR A 214 -17.49 -9.63 9.34
C THR A 214 -16.91 -10.75 8.48
N SER A 215 -16.05 -10.44 7.52
CA SER A 215 -15.41 -11.41 6.60
C SER A 215 -13.89 -11.56 6.86
N LEU A 216 -13.48 -11.39 8.12
CA LEU A 216 -12.08 -11.55 8.51
C LEU A 216 -11.66 -13.02 8.49
N LYS A 217 -10.55 -13.32 7.83
CA LYS A 217 -9.91 -14.64 7.91
C LYS A 217 -9.29 -14.82 9.30
N GLN A 218 -9.78 -15.81 10.04
CA GLN A 218 -9.17 -16.17 11.32
C GLN A 218 -7.83 -16.86 11.08
N ILE A 219 -6.81 -16.45 11.85
CA ILE A 219 -5.47 -17.07 11.82
C ILE A 219 -5.23 -17.68 13.20
N PRO A 220 -5.63 -18.95 13.41
CA PRO A 220 -5.33 -19.62 14.66
C PRO A 220 -3.81 -19.74 14.84
N VAL A 221 -3.35 -19.64 16.08
CA VAL A 221 -1.96 -19.91 16.42
C VAL A 221 -1.73 -21.40 16.22
N ALA A 222 -0.75 -21.78 15.41
CA ALA A 222 -0.34 -23.16 15.26
C ALA A 222 0.21 -23.71 16.59
N ASP A 223 -0.02 -24.98 16.86
CA ASP A 223 0.57 -25.66 18.03
C ASP A 223 2.10 -25.57 17.99
N LYS A 224 2.71 -25.52 19.18
CA LYS A 224 4.16 -25.59 19.29
C LYS A 224 4.63 -26.96 18.79
N LEU A 225 5.55 -26.96 17.83
CA LEU A 225 6.31 -28.15 17.42
C LEU A 225 7.14 -28.71 18.57
#